data_AF-A0A6B3G6Y5-F1
#
_entry.id   AF-A0A6B3G6Y5-F1
#
_cell.length_a   1.000
_cell.length_b   1.000
_cell.length_c   1.000
_cell.angle_alpha   90.00
_cell.angle_beta   90.00
_cell.angle_gamma   90.00
#
_symmetry.space_group_name_H-M   'P 1'
#
loop_
_entity.id
_entity.type
_entity.pdbx_description
1 polymer ?
#
loop_
_entity_poly.entity_id
_entity_poly.type
_entity_poly.pdbx_seq_one_letter_code
_entity_poly.pdbx_strand_id
1 'polypeptide(L)' 'MTGQPPEQTTARTAIRLPAPAPGWAEPADVVVVGSGVAGLTAALRCAAAGLRAV' A
#
# COMPACT_ATOMS: atom_id res chain seq x y z
N MET A 1 14.43 -15.52 -27.80
CA MET A 1 13.48 -15.58 -26.67
C MET A 1 14.17 -15.05 -25.42
N THR A 2 14.39 -13.75 -25.34
CA THR A 2 14.98 -13.07 -24.19
C THR A 2 13.87 -12.26 -23.54
N GLY A 3 13.39 -12.69 -22.38
CA GLY A 3 12.36 -11.98 -21.64
C GLY A 3 12.92 -10.64 -21.17
N GLN A 4 12.29 -9.55 -21.58
CA GLN A 4 12.50 -8.27 -20.89
C GLN A 4 11.95 -8.43 -19.45
N PRO A 5 12.68 -7.94 -18.42
CA PRO A 5 12.10 -7.82 -17.09
C PRO A 5 10.89 -6.88 -17.17
N PRO A 6 9.83 -7.08 -16.37
CA PRO A 6 8.74 -6.12 -16.31
C PRO A 6 9.31 -4.79 -15.82
N GLU A 7 9.47 -3.84 -16.75
CA GLU A 7 9.83 -2.47 -16.45
C GLU A 7 8.63 -1.84 -15.76
N GLN A 8 8.57 -1.98 -14.44
CA GLN A 8 7.56 -1.34 -13.60
C GLN A 8 7.92 0.14 -13.48
N THR A 9 7.75 0.89 -14.57
CA THR A 9 7.83 2.35 -14.58
C THR A 9 6.59 2.90 -13.88
N THR A 10 6.69 3.14 -12.58
CA THR A 10 5.75 3.98 -11.84
C THR A 10 6.55 5.06 -11.15
N ALA A 11 6.66 6.19 -11.84
CA ALA A 11 7.31 7.40 -11.36
C ALA A 11 6.83 7.77 -9.96
N ARG A 12 7.73 8.25 -9.10
CA ARG A 12 7.32 8.99 -7.91
C ARG A 12 8.18 10.22 -7.70
N THR A 13 7.63 11.32 -8.18
CA THR A 13 7.93 12.68 -7.75
C THR A 13 7.73 12.77 -6.24
N ALA A 14 8.80 12.68 -5.47
CA ALA A 14 8.75 12.89 -4.02
C ALA A 14 8.78 14.39 -3.73
N ILE A 15 7.65 15.06 -3.92
CA ILE A 15 7.45 16.45 -3.45
C ILE A 15 6.54 16.39 -2.22
N ARG A 16 6.97 16.96 -1.11
CA ARG A 16 6.13 17.15 0.09
C ARG A 16 5.30 18.42 -0.12
N LEU A 17 4.00 18.25 -0.27
CA LEU A 17 3.05 19.37 -0.32
C LEU A 17 2.65 19.75 1.12
N PRO A 18 2.59 21.06 1.47
CA PRO A 18 2.03 21.48 2.73
C PRO A 18 0.54 21.14 2.75
N ALA A 19 0.09 20.47 3.81
CA ALA A 19 -1.31 20.14 4.05
C ALA A 19 -1.72 20.60 5.45
N PRO A 20 -2.94 21.12 5.64
CA PRO A 20 -3.49 21.38 6.96
C PRO A 20 -3.66 20.07 7.75
N ALA A 21 -3.93 20.18 9.05
CA ALA A 21 -4.26 19.02 9.88
C ALA A 21 -5.47 18.26 9.27
N PRO A 22 -5.45 16.91 9.26
CA PRO A 22 -6.54 16.12 8.70
C PRO A 22 -7.83 16.32 9.50
N GLY A 23 -8.97 16.45 8.80
CA GLY A 23 -10.29 16.60 9.43
C GLY A 23 -10.86 15.29 10.01
N TRP A 24 -10.23 14.14 9.72
CA TRP A 24 -10.61 12.83 10.23
C TRP A 24 -9.37 11.94 10.34
N ALA A 25 -9.39 11.05 11.33
CA ALA A 25 -8.39 10.03 11.53
C ALA A 25 -9.09 8.74 11.96
N GLU A 26 -8.66 7.61 11.41
CA GLU A 26 -9.27 6.32 11.68
C GLU A 26 -8.14 5.30 11.97
N PRO A 27 -8.15 4.63 13.12
CA PRO A 27 -7.00 3.83 13.58
C PRO A 27 -6.95 2.48 12.89
N ALA A 28 -5.85 2.13 12.23
CA ALA A 28 -5.61 0.78 11.72
C ALA A 28 -4.27 0.25 12.23
N ASP A 29 -4.15 -1.08 12.37
CA ASP A 29 -2.86 -1.71 12.67
C ASP A 29 -1.97 -1.71 11.42
N VAL A 30 -2.56 -1.96 10.25
CA VAL A 30 -1.86 -2.03 8.96
C VAL A 30 -2.71 -1.38 7.86
N VAL A 31 -2.07 -0.61 6.97
CA VAL A 31 -2.67 -0.06 5.75
C VAL A 31 -2.00 -0.70 4.53
N VAL A 32 -2.79 -1.37 3.68
CA VAL A 32 -2.30 -2.03 2.46
C VAL A 32 -2.64 -1.17 1.25
N VAL A 33 -1.59 -0.60 0.63
CA VAL A 33 -1.75 0.20 -0.58
C VAL A 33 -1.58 -0.69 -1.81
N GLY A 34 -2.68 -0.92 -2.52
CA GLY A 34 -2.73 -1.67 -3.78
C GLY A 34 -3.49 -2.98 -3.66
N SER A 35 -4.37 -3.25 -4.62
CA SER A 35 -5.30 -4.39 -4.63
C SER A 35 -4.78 -5.64 -5.33
N GLY A 36 -3.49 -5.66 -5.71
CA GLY A 36 -2.87 -6.82 -6.35
C GLY A 36 -2.68 -8.00 -5.40
N VAL A 37 -2.20 -9.12 -5.94
CA VAL A 37 -1.97 -10.37 -5.18
C VAL A 37 -1.07 -10.16 -3.97
N ALA A 38 -0.01 -9.35 -4.09
CA ALA A 38 0.87 -9.05 -2.97
C ALA A 38 0.13 -8.30 -1.84
N GLY A 39 -0.70 -7.31 -2.18
CA GLY A 39 -1.49 -6.56 -1.22
C GLY A 39 -2.53 -7.44 -0.53
N LEU A 40 -3.29 -8.21 -1.29
CA LEU A 40 -4.29 -9.12 -0.73
C LEU A 40 -3.64 -10.23 0.14
N THR A 41 -2.48 -10.74 -0.27
CA THR A 41 -1.70 -11.70 0.52
C THR A 41 -1.27 -11.09 1.86
N ALA A 42 -0.79 -9.85 1.85
CA ALA A 42 -0.43 -9.14 3.07
C ALA A 42 -1.67 -8.91 3.97
N ALA A 43 -2.78 -8.45 3.41
CA ALA A 43 -4.03 -8.21 4.15
C ALA A 43 -4.54 -9.48 4.84
N LEU A 44 -4.59 -10.61 4.13
CA LEU A 44 -5.02 -11.89 4.70
C LEU A 44 -4.07 -12.40 5.78
N ARG A 45 -2.75 -12.23 5.63
CA ARG A 45 -1.80 -12.57 6.69
C ARG A 45 -1.95 -11.69 7.93
N CYS A 46 -2.22 -10.40 7.76
CA CYS A 46 -2.50 -9.50 8.88
C CYS A 46 -3.76 -9.93 9.62
N ALA A 47 -4.84 -10.22 8.89
CA ALA A 47 -6.08 -10.72 9.47
C ALA A 47 -5.87 -12.06 10.22
N ALA A 48 -5.10 -12.99 9.65
CA ALA A 48 -4.77 -14.25 10.31
C ALA A 48 -3.94 -14.08 11.59
N ALA A 49 -3.16 -12.99 11.68
CA ALA A 49 -2.43 -12.60 12.89
C ALA A 49 -3.30 -11.82 13.90
N GLY A 50 -4.59 -11.62 13.62
CA GLY A 50 -5.52 -10.86 14.46
C GLY A 50 -5.37 -9.33 14.33
N LEU A 51 -4.68 -8.85 13.30
CA LEU A 51 -4.50 -7.42 13.03
C LEU A 51 -5.60 -6.91 12.09
N ARG A 52 -6.05 -5.67 12.33
CA ARG A 52 -6.99 -4.99 11.45
C ARG A 52 -6.25 -4.27 10.31
N ALA A 53 -6.42 -4.81 9.10
CA ALA A 53 -5.91 -4.23 7.87
C ALA A 53 -6.98 -3.42 7.13
N VAL A 54 -6.59 -2.29 6.53
CA VAL A 54 -7.41 -1.46 5.61
C VAL A 54 -6.74 -1.28 4.26
#